data_AF-A0A3L7WX77-F1
#
_entry.id   AF-A0A3L7WX77-F1
#
_cell.length_a   1.000
_cell.length_b   1.000
_cell.length_c   1.000
_cell.angle_alpha   90.00
_cell.angle_beta   90.00
_cell.angle_gamma   90.00
#
_symmetry.space_group_name_H-M   'P 1'
#
loop_
_entity.id
_entity.type
_entity.pdbx_description
1 polymer ?
#
loop_
_entity_poly.entity_id
_entity_poly.type
_entity_poly.pdbx_seq_one_letter_code
_entity_poly.pdbx_strand_id
1 'polypeptide(L)'
;MVAKNYLEELELKRLELLVEQFLSFAELRSVEKTPMYMADWKVKLDAFLVLNDKAILTDRGTVSHADMEATVRGELATYNGRVSGWPEISGSTPTT
;
A
#
# COMPACT_ATOMS: atom_id res chain seq x y z
N MET A 1 -3.45 0.37 -18.15
CA MET A 1 -3.55 1.57 -17.30
C MET A 1 -2.65 1.35 -16.11
N VAL A 2 -1.60 2.14 -15.96
CA VAL A 2 -0.77 2.12 -14.74
C VAL A 2 -1.54 2.94 -13.71
N ALA A 3 -2.06 2.27 -12.67
CA ALA A 3 -2.62 2.97 -11.52
C ALA A 3 -1.55 3.91 -10.96
N LYS A 4 -1.94 5.08 -10.44
CA LYS A 4 -1.07 5.95 -9.64
C LYS A 4 -0.59 5.14 -8.42
N ASN A 5 0.47 4.37 -8.59
CA ASN A 5 0.94 3.44 -7.57
C ASN A 5 1.86 4.24 -6.65
N TYR A 6 1.30 4.63 -5.52
CA TYR A 6 2.07 5.19 -4.40
C TYR A 6 2.79 4.08 -3.60
N LEU A 7 2.72 2.84 -4.10
CA LEU A 7 3.33 1.64 -3.55
C LEU A 7 4.39 1.13 -4.52
N GLU A 8 5.55 0.78 -3.99
CA GLU A 8 6.64 0.14 -4.73
C GLU A 8 6.23 -1.28 -5.19
N GLU A 9 6.91 -1.82 -6.20
CA GLU A 9 6.56 -3.14 -6.79
C GLU A 9 6.44 -4.26 -5.73
N LEU A 10 7.36 -4.27 -4.76
CA LEU A 10 7.35 -5.24 -3.67
C LEU A 10 6.15 -5.06 -2.73
N GLU A 11 5.72 -3.83 -2.48
CA GLU A 11 4.58 -3.55 -1.63
C GLU A 11 3.27 -3.96 -2.31
N LEU A 12 3.16 -3.69 -3.61
CA LEU A 12 2.05 -4.17 -4.42
C LEU A 12 1.98 -5.70 -4.42
N LYS A 13 3.13 -6.37 -4.57
CA LYS A 13 3.19 -7.83 -4.53
C LYS A 13 2.75 -8.40 -3.18
N ARG A 14 3.15 -7.74 -2.08
CA ARG A 14 2.70 -8.13 -0.73
C ARG A 14 1.19 -7.95 -0.56
N LEU A 15 0.63 -6.86 -1.08
CA LEU A 15 -0.82 -6.62 -1.05
C LEU A 15 -1.58 -7.67 -1.86
N GLU A 16 -1.11 -7.98 -3.08
CA GLU A 16 -1.70 -9.02 -3.94
C GLU A 16 -1.77 -10.36 -3.22
N LEU A 17 -0.64 -10.85 -2.66
CA LEU A 17 -0.57 -12.12 -1.94
C LEU A 17 -1.53 -12.17 -0.75
N LEU A 18 -1.67 -11.05 -0.02
CA LEU A 18 -2.58 -10.95 1.12
C LEU A 18 -4.04 -11.02 0.70
N VAL A 19 -4.40 -10.33 -0.38
CA VAL A 19 -5.75 -10.36 -0.96
C VAL A 19 -6.09 -11.75 -1.49
N GLU A 20 -5.19 -12.38 -2.25
CA GLU A 20 -5.38 -13.73 -2.78
C GLU A 20 -5.64 -14.74 -1.65
N GLN A 21 -4.79 -14.75 -0.62
CA GLN A 21 -4.92 -15.68 0.49
C GLN A 21 -6.25 -15.48 1.26
N PHE A 22 -6.71 -14.22 1.43
CA PHE A 22 -8.00 -13.95 2.06
C PHE A 22 -9.19 -14.40 1.19
N LEU A 23 -9.11 -14.19 -0.12
CA LEU A 23 -10.15 -14.64 -1.05
C LEU A 23 -10.22 -16.16 -1.14
N SER A 24 -9.09 -16.87 -1.15
CA SER A 24 -9.08 -18.34 -1.09
C SER A 24 -9.70 -18.87 0.20
N PHE A 25 -9.46 -18.20 1.34
CA PHE A 25 -10.15 -18.53 2.59
C PHE A 25 -11.67 -18.32 2.47
N ALA A 26 -12.11 -17.22 1.84
CA ALA A 26 -13.52 -16.96 1.65
C ALA A 26 -14.20 -17.96 0.70
N GLU A 27 -13.49 -18.36 -0.36
CA GLU A 27 -13.93 -19.38 -1.30
C GLU A 27 -14.12 -20.73 -0.61
N LEU A 28 -13.15 -21.16 0.23
CA LEU A 28 -13.27 -22.40 0.99
C LEU A 28 -14.55 -22.40 1.85
N ARG A 29 -14.84 -21.28 2.52
CA ARG A 29 -16.05 -21.15 3.34
C ARG A 29 -17.34 -21.21 2.53
N SER A 30 -17.32 -20.67 1.32
CA SER A 30 -18.41 -20.78 0.35
C SER A 30 -18.63 -22.22 -0.09
N VAL A 31 -17.55 -22.94 -0.45
CA VAL A 31 -17.59 -24.36 -0.85
C VAL A 31 -18.10 -25.25 0.29
N GLU A 32 -17.67 -24.99 1.52
CA GLU A 32 -18.13 -25.67 2.74
C GLU A 32 -19.57 -25.32 3.12
N LYS A 33 -20.22 -24.39 2.40
CA LYS A 33 -21.56 -23.87 2.70
C LYS A 33 -21.66 -23.36 4.14
N THR A 34 -20.61 -22.70 4.63
CA THR A 34 -20.59 -22.05 5.93
C THR A 34 -21.08 -20.61 5.77
N PRO A 35 -22.34 -20.28 6.09
CA PRO A 35 -22.85 -18.93 5.94
C PRO A 35 -22.10 -17.98 6.88
N MET A 36 -21.71 -16.83 6.35
CA MET A 36 -21.09 -15.74 7.10
C MET A 36 -21.69 -14.40 6.68
N TYR A 37 -21.90 -13.53 7.66
CA TYR A 37 -22.35 -12.16 7.45
C TYR A 37 -21.16 -11.21 7.38
N MET A 38 -21.37 -9.98 6.91
CA MET A 38 -20.29 -8.98 6.77
C MET A 38 -19.59 -8.66 8.10
N ALA A 39 -20.31 -8.76 9.23
CA ALA A 39 -19.71 -8.62 10.55
C ALA A 39 -18.69 -9.73 10.85
N ASP A 40 -18.99 -10.99 10.48
CA ASP A 40 -18.09 -12.12 10.66
C ASP A 40 -16.85 -11.99 9.77
N TRP A 41 -17.04 -11.56 8.52
CA TRP A 41 -15.95 -11.30 7.58
C TRP A 41 -14.99 -10.24 8.08
N LYS A 42 -15.50 -9.17 8.71
CA LYS A 42 -14.65 -8.15 9.34
C LYS A 42 -13.77 -8.75 10.44
N VAL A 43 -14.37 -9.54 11.34
CA VAL A 43 -13.62 -10.21 12.42
C VAL A 43 -12.56 -11.16 11.86
N LYS A 44 -12.88 -11.91 10.80
CA LYS A 44 -11.92 -12.80 10.14
C LYS A 44 -10.80 -12.04 9.44
N LEU A 45 -11.10 -10.91 8.79
CA LEU A 45 -10.09 -10.07 8.15
C LEU A 45 -9.12 -9.49 9.18
N ASP A 46 -9.63 -8.98 10.30
CA ASP A 46 -8.78 -8.46 11.38
C ASP A 46 -7.85 -9.55 11.93
N ALA A 47 -8.38 -10.76 12.21
CA ALA A 47 -7.57 -11.88 12.66
C ALA A 47 -6.52 -12.32 11.62
N PHE A 48 -6.89 -12.27 10.34
CA PHE A 48 -6.02 -12.63 9.23
C PHE A 48 -4.85 -11.65 9.04
N LEU A 49 -5.11 -10.35 9.19
CA LEU A 49 -4.08 -9.32 9.19
C LEU A 49 -3.11 -9.51 10.36
N VAL A 50 -3.61 -9.78 11.56
CA VAL A 50 -2.76 -10.08 12.73
C VAL A 50 -1.89 -11.31 12.49
N LEU A 51 -2.46 -12.38 11.91
CA LEU A 51 -1.71 -13.60 11.55
C LEU A 51 -0.56 -13.33 10.58
N ASN A 52 -0.72 -12.34 9.71
CA ASN A 52 0.29 -11.91 8.74
C ASN A 52 1.22 -10.80 9.28
N ASP A 53 1.29 -10.63 10.60
CA ASP A 53 2.07 -9.59 11.28
C ASP A 53 1.77 -8.17 10.76
N LYS A 54 0.50 -7.88 10.47
CA LYS A 54 0.01 -6.56 10.07
C LYS A 54 -0.74 -5.91 11.22
N ALA A 55 -0.48 -4.61 11.41
CA ALA A 55 -1.21 -3.81 12.38
C ALA A 55 -2.62 -3.50 11.87
N ILE A 56 -3.61 -3.58 12.77
CA ILE A 56 -4.96 -3.12 12.49
C ILE A 56 -5.04 -1.62 12.74
N LEU A 57 -5.50 -0.89 11.74
CA LEU A 57 -5.82 0.52 11.91
C LEU A 57 -7.09 0.64 12.75
N THR A 58 -6.94 1.10 13.98
CA THR A 58 -8.05 1.29 14.92
C THR A 58 -8.74 2.64 14.76
N ASP A 59 -8.09 3.57 14.07
CA ASP A 59 -8.59 4.90 13.78
C ASP A 59 -8.44 5.24 12.28
N ARG A 60 -8.93 6.42 11.89
CA ARG A 60 -8.86 6.93 10.52
C ARG A 60 -7.49 7.56 10.20
N GLY A 61 -6.52 7.44 11.11
CA GLY A 61 -5.31 8.26 11.15
C GLY A 61 -5.59 9.71 11.58
N THR A 62 -4.54 10.43 11.95
CA THR A 62 -4.59 11.86 12.31
C THR A 62 -4.00 12.76 11.23
N VAL A 63 -3.40 12.19 10.19
CA VAL A 63 -2.70 12.91 9.13
C VAL A 63 -3.70 13.27 8.03
N SER A 64 -3.91 14.57 7.83
CA SER A 64 -4.76 15.03 6.73
C SER A 64 -4.04 14.89 5.38
N HIS A 65 -4.80 14.90 4.28
CA HIS A 65 -4.24 14.90 2.94
C HIS A 65 -3.25 16.07 2.72
N ALA A 66 -3.56 17.25 3.26
CA ALA A 66 -2.70 18.42 3.13
C ALA A 66 -1.36 18.25 3.87
N ASP A 67 -1.38 17.65 5.06
CA ASP A 67 -0.17 17.38 5.85
C ASP A 67 0.73 16.34 5.16
N MET A 68 0.11 15.31 4.56
CA MET A 68 0.81 14.30 3.78
C MET A 68 1.45 14.92 2.52
N GLU A 69 0.72 15.76 1.78
CA GLU A 69 1.31 16.47 0.63
C GLU A 69 2.48 17.37 1.01
N ALA A 70 2.37 18.11 2.12
CA ALA A 70 3.44 18.98 2.60
C ALA A 70 4.71 18.16 2.93
N THR A 71 4.52 17.02 3.60
CA THR A 71 5.61 16.09 3.94
C THR A 71 6.28 15.54 2.68
N VAL A 72 5.50 15.04 1.72
CA VAL A 72 6.02 14.50 0.45
C VAL A 72 6.80 15.54 -0.34
N ARG A 73 6.29 16.79 -0.42
CA ARG A 73 7.01 17.88 -1.10
C ARG A 73 8.33 18.23 -0.42
N GLY A 74 8.39 18.19 0.92
CA GLY A 74 9.62 18.42 1.68
C GLY A 74 10.69 17.35 1.41
N GLU A 75 10.30 16.08 1.42
CA GLU A 75 11.19 14.95 1.09
C GLU A 75 11.70 15.05 -0.35
N LEU A 76 10.82 15.38 -1.31
CA LEU A 76 11.19 15.56 -2.72
C LEU A 76 12.21 16.71 -2.91
N ALA A 77 12.02 17.83 -2.22
CA ALA A 77 12.97 18.95 -2.28
C ALA A 77 14.36 18.53 -1.74
N THR A 78 14.38 17.74 -0.67
CA THR A 78 15.62 17.21 -0.08
C THR A 78 16.31 16.22 -1.02
N TYR A 79 15.55 15.32 -1.65
CA TYR A 79 16.07 14.42 -2.69
C TYR A 79 16.66 15.20 -3.86
N ASN A 80 15.94 16.20 -4.39
CA ASN A 80 16.41 17.03 -5.50
C ASN A 80 17.70 17.80 -5.15
N GLY A 81 17.82 18.29 -3.91
CA GLY A 81 19.05 18.93 -3.41
C GLY A 81 20.23 17.98 -3.28
N ARG A 82 19.98 16.69 -2.98
CA ARG A 82 21.03 15.65 -2.96
C ARG A 82 21.47 15.26 -4.37
N VAL A 83 20.53 15.16 -5.29
CA VAL A 83 20.79 14.82 -6.71
C VAL A 83 21.55 15.94 -7.42
N SER A 84 21.27 17.20 -7.12
CA SER A 84 21.97 18.35 -7.69
C SER A 84 23.41 18.54 -7.20
N GLY A 85 23.81 17.84 -6.13
CA GLY A 85 25.19 17.78 -5.66
C GLY A 85 26.05 16.68 -6.30
N TRP A 86 25.48 15.84 -7.19
CA TRP A 86 26.21 14.77 -7.88
C TRP A 86 26.92 15.32 -9.13
N PRO A 87 28.26 15.21 -9.28
CA PRO A 87 29.01 15.90 -10.35
C PRO A 87 28.79 15.37 -11.78
N GLU A 88 27.85 14.47 -12.04
CA GLU A 88 27.87 13.68 -13.28
C GLU A 88 26.49 13.43 -13.91
N ILE A 89 25.59 14.42 -13.87
CA ILE A 89 24.39 14.45 -14.74
C ILE A 89 24.14 15.83 -15.36
N SER A 90 25.18 16.46 -15.93
CA SER A 90 25.00 17.52 -16.92
C SER A 90 25.08 16.92 -18.33
N GLY A 91 24.06 16.18 -18.75
CA GLY A 91 24.03 15.65 -20.11
C GLY A 91 23.01 14.55 -20.36
N SER A 92 21.74 14.93 -20.54
CA SER A 92 20.81 14.39 -21.55
C SER A 92 19.38 14.79 -21.21
N THR A 93 18.97 15.96 -21.71
CA THR A 93 17.55 16.16 -22.04
C THR A 93 17.21 15.26 -23.22
N PRO A 94 16.23 14.35 -23.13
CA PRO A 94 15.68 13.72 -24.32
C PRO A 94 14.84 14.78 -25.03
N THR A 95 15.37 15.28 -26.14
CA THR A 95 14.59 15.99 -27.16
C THR A 95 13.77 14.96 -27.94
N THR A 96 12.49 15.30 -28.17
CA THR A 96 11.44 14.65 -28.97
C THR A 96 10.42 13.85 -28.17
#